data_AF-A0A952BEF7-F1
#
_entry.id   AF-A0A952BEF7-F1
#
_cell.length_a   1.000
_cell.length_b   1.000
_cell.length_c   1.000
_cell.angle_alpha   90.00
_cell.angle_beta   90.00
_cell.angle_gamma   90.00
#
_symmetry.space_group_name_H-M   'P 1'
#
loop_
_entity.id
_entity.type
_entity.pdbx_description
1 polymer ?
#
loop_
_entity_poly.entity_id
_entity_poly.type
_entity_poly.pdbx_seq_one_letter_code
_entity_poly.pdbx_strand_id
1 'polypeptide(L)'
;RTRELLAWWRDQSPYNELEHFIFFGRDGSTHLNAKTIGRKIPPAMVRAGIEIGDRWLSAHSLRHTYNTRLQKLLPEAMLRYMIGHKSRAMTKRYTHITPEERLVELQSALEQIDTAWE
;
A
#
# COMPACT_ATOMS: atom_id res chain seq x y z
N ARG A 1 14.24 5.68 2.20
CA ARG A 1 14.10 4.89 0.96
C ARG A 1 13.12 5.42 -0.08
N THR A 2 11.79 5.54 0.16
CA THR A 2 10.85 6.01 -0.89
C THR A 2 11.17 7.41 -1.40
N ARG A 3 11.50 8.35 -0.50
CA ARG A 3 11.90 9.71 -0.87
C ARG A 3 13.19 9.72 -1.69
N GLU A 4 14.18 8.91 -1.32
CA GLU A 4 15.44 8.77 -2.07
C GLU A 4 15.18 8.26 -3.49
N LEU A 5 14.33 7.24 -3.66
CA LEU A 5 14.00 6.71 -4.99
C LEU A 5 13.25 7.73 -5.85
N LEU A 6 12.35 8.52 -5.27
CA LEU A 6 11.65 9.58 -6.00
C LEU A 6 12.59 10.74 -6.35
N ALA A 7 13.51 11.10 -5.46
CA ALA A 7 14.54 12.11 -5.74
C ALA A 7 15.45 11.63 -6.88
N TRP A 8 15.98 10.41 -6.78
CA TRP A 8 16.78 9.78 -7.82
C TRP A 8 16.05 9.75 -9.18
N TRP A 9 14.76 9.36 -9.19
CA TRP A 9 13.95 9.37 -10.42
C TRP A 9 13.82 10.78 -11.00
N ARG A 10 13.55 11.79 -10.16
CA ARG A 10 13.40 13.18 -10.60
C ARG A 10 14.69 13.72 -11.20
N ASP A 11 15.85 13.36 -10.66
CA ASP A 11 17.15 13.79 -11.16
C ASP A 11 17.47 13.18 -12.54
N GLN A 12 16.87 12.04 -12.88
CA GLN A 12 17.01 11.39 -14.19
C GLN A 12 15.85 11.68 -15.15
N SER A 13 14.78 12.30 -14.67
CA SER A 13 13.58 12.55 -15.47
C SER A 13 13.87 13.60 -16.54
N PRO A 14 13.59 13.33 -17.83
CA PRO A 14 13.69 14.33 -18.89
C PRO A 14 12.65 15.47 -18.74
N TYR A 15 11.60 15.26 -17.93
CA TYR A 15 10.58 16.26 -17.61
C TYR A 15 10.59 16.51 -16.10
N ASN A 16 11.19 17.61 -15.66
CA ASN A 16 11.43 17.88 -14.23
C ASN A 16 11.04 19.31 -13.78
N GLU A 17 10.53 20.14 -14.68
CA GLU A 17 9.90 21.42 -14.33
C GLU A 17 8.59 21.25 -13.55
N LEU A 18 8.14 22.33 -12.89
CA LEU A 18 7.02 22.33 -11.95
C LEU A 18 5.69 21.86 -12.57
N GLU A 19 5.45 22.15 -13.85
CA GLU A 19 4.21 21.83 -14.55
C GLU A 19 4.20 20.42 -15.14
N HIS A 20 5.36 19.75 -15.17
CA HIS A 20 5.47 18.42 -15.73
C HIS A 20 4.93 17.35 -14.78
N PHE A 21 4.36 16.29 -15.37
CA PHE A 21 3.97 15.12 -14.60
C PHE A 21 5.19 14.41 -14.03
N ILE A 22 5.15 14.08 -12.73
CA ILE A 22 6.20 13.27 -12.07
C ILE A 22 6.39 11.91 -12.78
N PHE A 23 5.28 11.30 -13.23
CA PHE A 23 5.27 10.11 -14.06
C PHE A 23 4.46 10.41 -15.32
N PHE A 24 5.14 10.37 -16.46
CA PHE A 24 4.62 10.86 -17.73
C PHE A 24 4.44 9.74 -18.76
N GLY A 25 3.68 10.05 -19.81
CA GLY A 25 3.47 9.23 -20.99
C GLY A 25 4.69 9.22 -21.93
N ARG A 26 4.48 9.02 -23.23
CA ARG A 26 5.59 8.87 -24.18
C ARG A 26 6.40 10.16 -24.38
N ASP A 27 5.75 11.31 -24.35
CA ASP A 27 6.27 12.61 -24.79
C ASP A 27 6.14 13.70 -23.71
N GLY A 28 5.88 13.33 -22.44
CA GLY A 28 5.73 14.30 -21.36
C GLY A 28 4.38 15.02 -21.30
N SER A 29 3.62 15.04 -22.41
CA SER A 29 2.38 15.82 -22.53
C SER A 29 1.21 15.26 -21.72
N THR A 30 1.28 13.99 -21.37
CA THR A 30 0.22 13.26 -20.66
C THR A 30 0.79 12.55 -19.44
N HIS A 31 -0.06 12.31 -18.43
CA HIS A 31 0.31 11.51 -17.28
C HIS A 31 0.46 10.02 -17.67
N LEU A 32 1.22 9.26 -16.88
CA LEU A 32 1.32 7.82 -17.03
C LEU A 32 -0.07 7.16 -16.96
N ASN A 33 -0.41 6.35 -17.95
CA ASN A 33 -1.70 5.66 -18.01
C ASN A 33 -1.76 4.46 -17.04
N ALA A 34 -2.88 4.29 -16.34
CA ALA A 34 -3.10 3.16 -15.42
C ALA A 34 -2.96 1.79 -16.12
N LYS A 35 -3.36 1.68 -17.39
CA LYS A 35 -3.17 0.45 -18.20
C LYS A 35 -1.68 0.14 -18.40
N THR A 36 -0.84 1.16 -18.56
CA THR A 36 0.62 0.99 -18.66
C THR A 36 1.17 0.42 -17.36
N ILE A 37 0.77 0.96 -16.21
CA ILE A 37 1.15 0.43 -14.90
C ILE A 37 0.72 -1.04 -14.76
N GLY A 38 -0.53 -1.34 -15.08
CA GLY A 38 -1.07 -2.71 -15.03
C GLY A 38 -0.26 -3.71 -15.87
N ARG A 39 0.20 -3.30 -17.06
CA ARG A 39 1.06 -4.13 -17.93
C ARG A 39 2.49 -4.27 -17.40
N LYS A 40 3.00 -3.28 -16.66
CA LYS A 40 4.40 -3.27 -16.19
C LYS A 40 4.59 -3.96 -14.83
N ILE A 41 3.53 -4.11 -14.02
CA ILE A 41 3.62 -4.75 -12.70
C ILE A 41 3.99 -6.24 -12.79
N PRO A 42 3.26 -7.10 -13.54
CA PRO A 42 3.59 -8.53 -13.58
C PRO A 42 5.06 -8.83 -13.95
N PRO A 43 5.63 -8.26 -15.03
CA PRO A 43 7.04 -8.51 -15.35
C PRO A 43 8.00 -7.91 -14.31
N ALA A 44 7.62 -6.84 -13.60
CA ALA A 44 8.44 -6.32 -12.50
C ALA A 44 8.47 -7.26 -11.29
N MET A 45 7.35 -7.92 -10.97
CA MET A 45 7.28 -8.93 -9.92
C MET A 45 8.16 -10.15 -10.25
N VAL A 46 8.15 -10.61 -11.50
CA VAL A 46 9.03 -11.70 -11.96
C VAL A 46 10.51 -11.31 -11.81
N ARG A 47 10.91 -10.10 -12.22
CA ARG A 47 12.29 -9.62 -12.04
C ARG A 47 12.70 -9.49 -10.57
N ALA A 48 11.73 -9.25 -9.68
CA ALA A 48 11.95 -9.19 -8.24
C ALA A 48 11.98 -10.58 -7.58
N GLY A 49 11.84 -11.68 -8.35
CA GLY A 49 11.82 -13.04 -7.81
C GLY A 49 10.52 -13.39 -7.08
N ILE A 50 9.42 -12.68 -7.34
CA ILE A 50 8.13 -12.95 -6.72
C ILE A 50 7.38 -13.99 -7.56
N GLU A 51 7.16 -15.18 -6.98
CA GLU A 51 6.36 -16.23 -7.60
C GLU A 51 4.89 -15.79 -7.72
N ILE A 52 4.36 -15.68 -8.93
CA ILE A 52 3.00 -15.17 -9.15
C ILE A 52 1.97 -16.30 -9.01
N GLY A 53 2.25 -17.48 -9.57
CA GLY A 53 1.29 -18.59 -9.64
C GLY A 53 -0.02 -18.15 -10.32
N ASP A 54 -1.15 -18.61 -9.80
CA ASP A 54 -2.49 -18.25 -10.29
C ASP A 54 -2.99 -16.88 -9.79
N ARG A 55 -2.14 -16.11 -9.10
CA ARG A 55 -2.56 -14.85 -8.46
C ARG A 55 -2.51 -13.68 -9.45
N TRP A 56 -3.57 -12.89 -9.47
CA TRP A 56 -3.58 -11.62 -10.19
C TRP A 56 -2.89 -10.51 -9.36
N LEU A 57 -1.59 -10.30 -9.60
CA LEU A 57 -0.83 -9.24 -8.95
C LEU A 57 -0.95 -7.92 -9.72
N SER A 58 -1.50 -6.91 -9.04
CA SER A 58 -1.74 -5.57 -9.59
C SER A 58 -1.34 -4.48 -8.60
N ALA A 59 -1.47 -3.21 -9.01
CA ALA A 59 -1.30 -2.07 -8.09
C ALA A 59 -2.27 -2.15 -6.90
N HIS A 60 -3.45 -2.73 -7.09
CA HIS A 60 -4.40 -2.95 -6.01
C HIS A 60 -3.87 -3.98 -5.00
N SER A 61 -3.27 -5.07 -5.47
CA SER A 61 -2.64 -6.10 -4.62
C SER A 61 -1.49 -5.52 -3.77
N LEU A 62 -0.74 -4.56 -4.32
CA LEU A 62 0.28 -3.82 -3.56
C LEU A 62 -0.35 -2.89 -2.50
N ARG A 63 -1.46 -2.21 -2.82
CA ARG A 63 -2.23 -1.42 -1.83
C ARG A 63 -2.77 -2.30 -0.71
N HIS A 64 -3.26 -3.51 -1.02
CA HIS A 64 -3.67 -4.48 -0.01
C HIS A 64 -2.51 -4.81 0.93
N THR A 65 -1.34 -5.15 0.36
CA THR A 65 -0.15 -5.49 1.14
C THR A 65 0.30 -4.33 2.03
N TYR A 66 0.25 -3.09 1.51
CA TYR A 66 0.54 -1.89 2.28
C TYR A 66 -0.43 -1.73 3.46
N ASN A 67 -1.73 -1.90 3.21
CA ASN A 67 -2.76 -1.78 4.24
C ASN A 67 -2.60 -2.85 5.33
N THR A 68 -2.46 -4.13 4.96
CA THR A 68 -2.36 -5.22 5.95
C THR A 68 -1.10 -5.10 6.80
N ARG A 69 0.04 -4.71 6.21
CA ARG A 69 1.29 -4.50 6.96
C ARG A 69 1.22 -3.35 7.94
N LEU A 70 0.57 -2.24 7.57
CA LEU A 70 0.52 -1.06 8.41
C LEU A 70 -0.65 -1.02 9.40
N GLN A 71 -1.65 -1.88 9.23
CA GLN A 71 -2.79 -1.97 10.13
C GLN A 71 -2.39 -2.21 11.58
N LYS A 72 -1.32 -2.98 11.82
CA LYS A 72 -0.80 -3.24 13.17
C LYS A 72 0.07 -2.12 13.73
N LEU A 73 0.52 -1.19 12.88
CA LEU A 73 1.50 -0.16 13.23
C LEU A 73 0.87 1.24 13.34
N LEU A 74 -0.25 1.46 12.66
CA LEU A 74 -0.88 2.77 12.54
C LEU A 74 -2.33 2.74 13.02
N PRO A 75 -2.80 3.80 13.70
CA PRO A 75 -4.22 3.96 14.00
C PRO A 75 -5.08 3.85 12.72
N GLU A 76 -6.24 3.19 12.81
CA GLU A 76 -7.13 2.93 11.67
C GLU A 76 -7.47 4.21 10.89
N ALA A 77 -7.70 5.32 11.60
CA ALA A 77 -8.02 6.62 10.99
C ALA A 77 -6.86 7.16 10.12
N MET A 78 -5.62 7.02 10.59
CA MET A 78 -4.43 7.45 9.87
C MET A 78 -4.19 6.56 8.65
N LEU A 79 -4.29 5.24 8.80
CA LEU A 79 -4.14 4.32 7.69
C LEU A 79 -5.18 4.55 6.60
N ARG A 80 -6.45 4.78 6.98
CA ARG A 80 -7.55 5.15 6.07
C ARG A 80 -7.26 6.41 5.27
N TYR A 81 -6.74 7.45 5.92
CA TYR A 81 -6.34 8.69 5.26
C TYR A 81 -5.25 8.41 4.21
N MET A 82 -4.20 7.66 4.57
CA MET A 82 -3.08 7.37 3.67
C MET A 82 -3.47 6.56 2.43
N ILE A 83 -4.42 5.62 2.55
CA ILE A 83 -4.86 4.77 1.43
C ILE A 83 -6.04 5.35 0.65
N GLY A 84 -6.61 6.48 1.11
CA GLY A 84 -7.73 7.17 0.47
C GLY A 84 -9.11 6.53 0.71
N HIS A 85 -9.29 5.81 1.81
CA HIS A 85 -10.59 5.19 2.14
C HIS A 85 -11.53 6.15 2.85
N LYS A 86 -12.64 6.49 2.19
CA LYS A 86 -13.65 7.42 2.72
C LYS A 86 -14.40 6.88 3.94
N SER A 87 -14.58 5.56 4.06
CA SER A 87 -15.35 4.95 5.17
C SER A 87 -14.62 3.79 5.84
N ARG A 88 -15.01 3.47 7.09
CA ARG A 88 -14.54 2.26 7.78
C ARG A 88 -14.94 0.99 7.05
N ALA A 89 -16.13 0.98 6.43
CA ALA A 89 -16.62 -0.16 5.64
C ALA A 89 -15.68 -0.52 4.47
N MET A 90 -15.06 0.47 3.82
CA MET A 90 -14.04 0.22 2.80
C MET A 90 -12.81 -0.49 3.38
N THR A 91 -12.43 -0.16 4.61
CA THR A 91 -11.23 -0.70 5.28
C THR A 91 -11.48 -2.07 5.91
N LYS A 92 -12.71 -2.32 6.36
CA LYS A 92 -13.10 -3.59 7.00
C LYS A 92 -12.93 -4.81 6.07
N ARG A 93 -12.97 -4.60 4.75
CA ARG A 93 -12.66 -5.63 3.73
C ARG A 93 -11.20 -6.10 3.73
N TYR A 94 -10.33 -5.40 4.45
CA TYR A 94 -8.88 -5.65 4.48
C TYR A 94 -8.40 -6.16 5.85
N THR A 95 -9.25 -6.09 6.89
CA THR A 95 -9.04 -6.74 8.19
C THR A 95 -9.22 -8.25 8.02
N HIS A 96 -8.17 -8.94 7.60
CA HIS A 96 -8.04 -10.38 7.80
C HIS A 96 -6.99 -10.60 8.90
N ILE A 97 -7.32 -10.17 10.12
CA ILE A 97 -6.57 -10.60 11.30
C ILE A 97 -6.86 -12.09 11.44
N THR A 98 -5.83 -12.93 11.41
CA THR A 98 -6.06 -14.37 11.60
C THR A 98 -6.51 -14.62 13.04
N PRO A 99 -7.26 -15.70 13.34
CA PRO A 99 -7.68 -16.02 14.69
C PRO A 99 -6.51 -16.03 15.70
N GLU A 100 -5.34 -16.48 15.26
CA GLU A 100 -4.10 -16.54 16.05
C GLU A 100 -3.59 -15.13 16.39
N GLU A 101 -3.60 -14.21 15.42
CA GLU A 101 -3.19 -12.82 15.63
C GLU A 101 -4.14 -12.08 16.57
N ARG A 102 -5.45 -12.36 16.48
CA ARG A 102 -6.46 -11.80 17.38
C ARG A 102 -6.31 -12.30 18.81
N LEU A 103 -5.88 -13.55 19.00
CA LEU A 103 -5.64 -14.12 20.32
C LEU A 103 -4.49 -13.43 21.04
N VAL A 104 -3.41 -13.09 20.32
CA VAL A 104 -2.25 -12.37 20.88
C VAL A 104 -2.64 -10.94 21.30
N GLU A 105 -3.41 -10.23 20.48
CA GLU A 105 -3.92 -8.89 20.85
C GLU A 105 -4.81 -8.96 22.11
N LEU A 106 -5.71 -9.94 22.17
CA LEU A 106 -6.59 -10.13 23.33
C LEU A 106 -5.77 -10.44 24.59
N GLN A 107 -4.76 -11.30 24.52
CA GLN A 107 -3.90 -11.61 25.66
C GLN A 107 -3.24 -10.37 26.26
N SER A 108 -2.76 -9.45 25.42
CA SER A 108 -2.17 -8.19 25.90
C SER A 108 -3.19 -7.22 26.52
N ALA A 109 -4.47 -7.39 26.20
CA ALA A 109 -5.56 -6.56 26.71
C ALA A 109 -6.25 -7.18 27.94
N LEU A 110 -6.01 -8.45 28.26
CA LEU A 110 -6.66 -9.15 29.37
C LEU A 110 -6.37 -8.46 30.72
N GLU A 111 -5.12 -8.08 30.98
CA GLU A 111 -4.77 -7.36 32.22
C GLU A 111 -5.52 -6.02 32.36
N GLN A 112 -5.69 -5.30 31.25
CA GLN A 112 -6.43 -4.03 31.24
C GLN A 112 -7.93 -4.23 31.39
N ILE A 113 -8.47 -5.33 30.86
CA ILE A 113 -9.88 -5.69 30.98
C ILE A 113 -10.17 -6.07 32.43
N ASP A 114 -9.38 -6.95 33.04
CA ASP A 114 -9.60 -7.40 34.42
C ASP A 114 -9.53 -6.23 35.41
N THR A 115 -8.58 -5.31 35.23
CA THR A 115 -8.45 -4.10 36.06
C THR A 115 -9.62 -3.12 35.89
N ALA A 116 -10.31 -3.12 34.73
CA ALA A 116 -11.44 -2.23 34.49
C ALA A 116 -12.76 -2.71 35.11
N TRP A 117 -12.81 -3.97 35.56
CA TRP A 117 -13.97 -4.59 36.19
C TRP A 117 -13.83 -4.81 37.71
N GLU A 118 -12.68 -4.44 38.29
CA GLU A 118 -12.48 -4.25 39.74
C GLU A 118 -12.82 -2.82 40.16
#